data_AF-A0A2V7CJ36-F1
#
_entry.id   AF-A0A2V7CJ36-F1
#
_cell.length_a   1.000
_cell.length_b   1.000
_cell.length_c   1.000
_cell.angle_alpha   90.00
_cell.angle_beta   90.00
_cell.angle_gamma   90.00
#
_symmetry.space_group_name_H-M   'P 1'
#
loop_
_entity.id
_entity.type
_entity.pdbx_description
1 polymer ?
#
loop_
_entity_poly.entity_id
_entity_poly.type
_entity_poly.pdbx_seq_one_letter_code
_entity_poly.pdbx_strand_id
1 'polypeptide(L)'
;MDTRFAIAVRDGKDLWLYLWIKRDSKGDVYVFWPRDEAGWNPHASYHASGLLHQKSHDKAFLPATRQKPDGTFSGTEQIVSTPIDLHSARAIKRPCVSANYLGGVFEIPADEISATNPSRTAIAIDLVSPVAPPQVYPETAVLRRHVFTDALPHISVTLWDTSLMFAA
;
A
#
# COMPACT_ATOMS: atom_id res chain seq x y z
N MET A 1 -12.98 -9.85 13.12
CA MET A 1 -12.95 -10.41 11.75
C MET A 1 -11.86 -9.66 11.00
N ASP A 2 -11.12 -10.34 10.14
CA ASP A 2 -10.07 -9.70 9.34
C ASP A 2 -10.71 -8.99 8.14
N THR A 3 -10.26 -7.78 7.84
CA THR A 3 -10.68 -7.01 6.66
C THR A 3 -9.54 -7.00 5.64
N ARG A 4 -9.88 -7.22 4.36
CA ARG A 4 -8.92 -7.23 3.26
C ARG A 4 -9.25 -6.17 2.22
N PHE A 5 -8.21 -5.52 1.72
CA PHE A 5 -8.28 -4.50 0.68
C PHE A 5 -7.32 -4.85 -0.43
N ALA A 6 -7.62 -4.42 -1.66
CA ALA A 6 -6.70 -4.56 -2.77
C ALA A 6 -6.28 -3.21 -3.33
N ILE A 7 -5.05 -3.19 -3.85
CA ILE A 7 -4.56 -2.15 -4.74
C ILE A 7 -4.32 -2.85 -6.07
N ALA A 8 -5.04 -2.42 -7.10
CA ALA A 8 -5.07 -3.13 -8.37
C ALA A 8 -4.94 -2.17 -9.55
N VAL A 9 -4.29 -2.63 -10.61
CA VAL A 9 -4.09 -1.86 -11.84
C VAL A 9 -5.12 -2.31 -12.87
N ARG A 10 -5.94 -1.36 -13.33
CA ARG A 10 -6.91 -1.54 -14.41
C ARG A 10 -6.22 -1.27 -15.74
N ASP A 11 -6.12 -2.31 -16.57
CA ASP A 11 -5.45 -2.26 -17.87
C ASP A 11 -6.36 -2.86 -18.93
N GLY A 12 -7.08 -2.00 -19.65
CA GLY A 12 -8.18 -2.42 -20.51
C GLY A 12 -9.25 -3.17 -19.71
N LYS A 13 -9.49 -4.44 -20.07
CA LYS A 13 -10.48 -5.30 -19.38
C LYS A 13 -9.90 -6.02 -18.17
N ASP A 14 -8.58 -6.08 -18.06
CA ASP A 14 -7.91 -6.83 -17.01
C ASP A 14 -7.77 -5.99 -15.74
N LEU A 15 -7.84 -6.65 -14.58
CA LEU A 15 -7.53 -6.06 -13.28
C LEU A 15 -6.42 -6.87 -12.63
N TRP A 16 -5.23 -6.28 -12.56
CA TRP A 16 -4.04 -6.94 -12.02
C TRP A 16 -3.84 -6.55 -10.56
N LEU A 17 -3.75 -7.55 -9.67
CA LEU A 17 -3.44 -7.31 -8.27
C LEU A 17 -1.99 -6.84 -8.13
N TYR A 18 -1.79 -5.64 -7.60
CA TYR A 18 -0.46 -5.10 -7.35
C TYR A 18 0.01 -5.35 -5.92
N LEU A 19 -0.82 -4.98 -4.95
CA LEU A 19 -0.62 -5.20 -3.51
C LEU A 19 -1.96 -5.56 -2.89
N TRP A 20 -1.93 -6.18 -1.72
CA TRP A 20 -3.12 -6.30 -0.88
C TRP A 20 -2.82 -5.99 0.57
N ILE A 21 -3.84 -5.52 1.28
CA ILE A 21 -3.74 -5.08 2.66
C ILE A 21 -4.65 -5.96 3.50
N LYS A 22 -4.19 -6.33 4.68
CA LYS A 22 -4.99 -7.01 5.70
C LYS A 22 -4.97 -6.19 6.98
N ARG A 23 -6.13 -5.90 7.54
CA ARG A 23 -6.26 -5.53 8.95
C ARG A 23 -6.83 -6.71 9.70
N ASP A 24 -6.13 -7.19 10.72
CA ASP A 24 -6.65 -8.27 11.56
C ASP A 24 -7.50 -7.74 12.72
N SER A 25 -8.14 -8.65 13.45
CA SER A 25 -8.99 -8.29 14.59
C SER A 25 -8.26 -7.66 15.78
N LYS A 26 -6.92 -7.75 15.83
CA LYS A 26 -6.11 -7.11 16.89
C LYS A 26 -5.73 -5.68 16.53
N GLY A 27 -5.95 -5.26 15.29
CA GLY A 27 -5.55 -3.97 14.76
C GLY A 27 -4.20 -3.98 14.05
N ASP A 28 -3.57 -5.15 13.89
CA ASP A 28 -2.35 -5.26 13.09
C ASP A 28 -2.70 -5.02 11.61
N VAL A 29 -1.91 -4.20 10.93
CA VAL A 29 -2.07 -3.90 9.50
C VAL A 29 -0.88 -4.45 8.73
N TYR A 30 -1.17 -5.21 7.69
CA TYR A 30 -0.18 -5.89 6.87
C TYR A 30 -0.34 -5.47 5.41
N VAL A 31 0.78 -5.18 4.73
CA VAL A 31 0.82 -4.92 3.28
C VAL A 31 1.62 -6.02 2.62
N PHE A 32 1.00 -6.74 1.69
CA PHE A 32 1.59 -7.90 1.04
C PHE A 32 1.88 -7.65 -0.44
N TRP A 33 3.06 -8.08 -0.88
CA TRP A 33 3.35 -8.23 -2.30
C TRP A 33 2.93 -9.64 -2.72
N PRO A 34 2.02 -9.78 -3.70
CA PRO A 34 1.55 -11.09 -4.15
C PRO A 34 2.71 -11.87 -4.78
N ARG A 35 3.02 -13.04 -4.20
CA ARG A 35 4.01 -14.01 -4.70
C ARG A 35 3.42 -15.41 -4.63
N ASP A 36 3.70 -16.22 -5.64
CA ASP A 36 3.29 -17.63 -5.70
C ASP A 36 4.37 -18.59 -5.17
N GLU A 37 5.59 -18.09 -4.97
CA GLU A 37 6.70 -18.91 -4.51
C GLU A 37 6.50 -19.33 -3.05
N ALA A 38 6.48 -20.64 -2.83
CA ALA A 38 6.32 -21.22 -1.50
C ALA A 38 7.46 -20.76 -0.57
N GLY A 39 7.10 -20.32 0.64
CA GLY A 39 8.07 -19.79 1.60
C GLY A 39 8.52 -18.36 1.34
N TRP A 40 8.06 -17.71 0.26
CA TRP A 40 8.32 -16.30 0.00
C TRP A 40 7.04 -15.47 0.16
N ASN A 41 6.86 -14.91 1.36
CA ASN A 41 5.74 -14.04 1.69
C ASN A 41 6.25 -12.62 2.05
N PRO A 42 6.71 -11.83 1.08
CA PRO A 42 7.19 -10.48 1.33
C PRO A 42 6.04 -9.57 1.78
N HIS A 43 6.19 -8.96 2.96
CA HIS A 43 5.19 -8.02 3.50
C HIS A 43 5.78 -7.00 4.46
N ALA A 44 5.10 -5.87 4.59
CA ALA A 44 5.26 -4.96 5.72
C ALA A 44 4.17 -5.24 6.76
N SER A 45 4.47 -5.02 8.03
CA SER A 45 3.52 -5.15 9.12
C SER A 45 3.66 -3.99 10.10
N TYR A 46 2.54 -3.37 10.43
CA TYR A 46 2.38 -2.38 11.48
C TYR A 46 1.50 -3.02 12.56
N HIS A 47 2.12 -3.44 13.66
CA HIS A 47 1.46 -4.15 14.75
C HIS A 47 0.70 -3.20 15.66
N ALA A 48 -0.33 -3.71 16.35
CA ALA A 48 -1.11 -2.99 17.37
C ALA A 48 -0.24 -2.45 18.52
N SER A 49 0.95 -3.00 18.70
CA SER A 49 1.96 -2.50 19.63
C SER A 49 2.68 -1.23 19.17
N GLY A 50 2.51 -0.82 17.91
CA GLY A 50 3.29 0.21 17.25
C GLY A 50 4.61 -0.31 16.65
N LEU A 51 4.86 -1.62 16.63
CA LEU A 51 6.02 -2.16 15.93
C LEU A 51 5.76 -2.14 14.42
N LEU A 52 6.64 -1.49 13.66
CA LEU A 52 6.69 -1.56 12.20
C LEU A 52 7.90 -2.39 11.78
N HIS A 53 7.72 -3.34 10.86
CA HIS A 53 8.84 -3.98 10.16
C HIS A 53 8.41 -4.49 8.78
N GLN A 54 9.39 -4.83 7.96
CA GLN A 54 9.18 -5.61 6.75
C GLN A 54 9.72 -7.03 6.95
N LYS A 55 9.17 -8.00 6.23
CA LYS A 55 9.55 -9.41 6.31
C LYS A 55 9.67 -10.01 4.92
N SER A 56 10.69 -10.83 4.71
CA SER A 56 10.92 -11.63 3.49
C SER A 56 11.63 -12.93 3.88
N HIS A 57 11.21 -14.07 3.33
CA HIS A 57 11.70 -15.41 3.74
C HIS A 57 11.71 -15.60 5.27
N ASP A 58 10.61 -15.21 5.93
CA ASP A 58 10.42 -15.21 7.38
C ASP A 58 11.42 -14.38 8.22
N LYS A 59 12.31 -13.64 7.57
CA LYS A 59 13.27 -12.73 8.22
C LYS A 59 12.71 -11.31 8.26
N ALA A 60 12.64 -10.73 9.46
CA ALA A 60 12.25 -9.34 9.65
C ALA A 60 13.43 -8.39 9.41
N PHE A 61 13.16 -7.22 8.82
CA PHE A 61 14.12 -6.16 8.55
C PHE A 61 13.48 -4.78 8.75
N LEU A 62 14.34 -3.76 8.93
CA LEU A 62 13.96 -2.37 9.16
C LEU A 62 12.93 -2.18 10.30
N PRO A 63 13.15 -2.73 11.51
CA PRO A 63 12.24 -2.52 12.61
C PRO A 63 12.24 -1.05 13.05
N ALA A 64 11.05 -0.52 13.30
CA ALA A 64 10.85 0.81 13.88
C ALA A 64 9.73 0.77 14.91
N THR A 65 9.86 1.55 15.98
CA THR A 65 8.77 1.79 16.93
C THR A 65 8.05 3.07 16.52
N ARG A 66 6.72 2.97 16.47
CA ARG A 66 5.79 3.95 15.95
C ARG A 66 4.62 4.14 16.91
N GLN A 67 3.68 5.04 16.61
CA GLN A 67 2.46 5.19 17.41
C GLN A 67 1.67 3.87 17.43
N LYS A 68 0.88 3.62 18.47
CA LYS A 68 -0.08 2.50 18.41
C LYS A 68 -1.20 2.86 17.44
N PRO A 69 -1.67 1.93 16.60
CA PRO A 69 -2.76 2.18 15.67
C PRO A 69 -4.11 2.01 16.40
N ASP A 70 -4.32 2.82 17.44
CA ASP A 70 -5.53 2.79 18.28
C ASP A 70 -6.25 4.15 18.28
N GLY A 71 -7.24 4.33 19.17
CA GLY A 71 -8.02 5.57 19.26
C GLY A 71 -7.21 6.81 19.60
N THR A 72 -5.94 6.68 20.00
CA THR A 72 -5.02 7.80 20.24
C THR A 72 -4.16 8.17 19.04
N PHE A 73 -4.21 7.38 17.96
CA PHE A 73 -3.44 7.62 16.74
C PHE A 73 -3.77 9.00 16.14
N SER A 74 -2.73 9.78 15.85
CA SER A 74 -2.88 11.12 15.27
C SER A 74 -1.90 11.36 14.12
N GLY A 75 -2.36 12.13 13.13
CA GLY A 75 -1.56 12.48 11.96
C GLY A 75 -1.49 11.34 10.95
N THR A 76 -0.29 11.14 10.39
CA THR A 76 -0.04 10.18 9.32
C THR A 76 1.24 9.43 9.61
N GLU A 77 1.22 8.11 9.43
CA GLU A 77 2.42 7.29 9.47
C GLU A 77 2.47 6.32 8.28
N GLN A 78 3.53 6.43 7.49
CA GLN A 78 3.76 5.56 6.35
C GLN A 78 4.18 4.14 6.78
N ILE A 79 3.46 3.13 6.28
CA ILE A 79 3.82 1.71 6.40
C ILE A 79 4.86 1.36 5.33
N VAL A 80 4.58 1.74 4.09
CA VAL A 80 5.47 1.52 2.94
C VAL A 80 5.24 2.59 1.88
N SER A 81 6.31 2.96 1.19
CA SER A 81 6.24 3.55 -0.14
C SER A 81 7.04 2.70 -1.12
N THR A 82 6.43 2.37 -2.25
CA THR A 82 7.04 1.52 -3.29
C THR A 82 6.75 2.08 -4.67
N PRO A 83 7.72 2.02 -5.61
CA PRO A 83 7.45 2.33 -7.01
C PRO A 83 6.30 1.48 -7.54
N ILE A 84 5.61 1.96 -8.57
CA ILE A 84 4.64 1.19 -9.35
C ILE A 84 4.89 1.43 -10.83
N ASP A 85 4.98 0.35 -11.59
CA ASP A 85 5.07 0.39 -13.04
C ASP A 85 4.17 -0.70 -13.64
N LEU A 86 3.70 -0.47 -14.87
CA LEU A 86 2.74 -1.34 -15.53
C LEU A 86 3.34 -2.71 -15.86
N HIS A 87 4.64 -2.78 -16.12
CA HIS A 87 5.32 -4.05 -16.39
C HIS A 87 5.30 -4.95 -15.14
N SER A 88 5.70 -4.42 -13.98
CA SER A 88 5.71 -5.14 -12.71
C SER A 88 4.30 -5.57 -12.29
N ALA A 89 3.29 -4.72 -12.46
CA ALA A 89 1.90 -5.08 -12.18
C ALA A 89 1.42 -6.29 -13.01
N ARG A 90 1.76 -6.33 -14.31
CA ARG A 90 1.46 -7.46 -15.20
C ARG A 90 2.32 -8.69 -14.92
N ALA A 91 3.59 -8.50 -14.57
CA ALA A 91 4.57 -9.58 -14.38
C ALA A 91 4.22 -10.50 -13.20
N ILE A 92 3.51 -9.97 -12.19
CA ILE A 92 2.94 -10.76 -11.09
C ILE A 92 1.95 -11.82 -11.60
N LYS A 93 1.29 -11.59 -12.75
CA LYS A 93 0.28 -12.47 -13.36
C LYS A 93 -0.84 -12.88 -12.42
N ARG A 94 -1.19 -12.02 -11.46
CA ARG A 94 -2.27 -12.26 -10.51
C ARG A 94 -3.50 -11.41 -10.84
N PRO A 95 -4.61 -12.02 -11.28
CA PRO A 95 -5.89 -11.32 -11.39
C PRO A 95 -6.37 -10.86 -10.01
N CYS A 96 -6.88 -9.64 -9.92
CA CYS A 96 -7.58 -9.17 -8.74
C CYS A 96 -9.04 -9.62 -8.80
N VAL A 97 -9.40 -10.58 -7.96
CA VAL A 97 -10.79 -11.01 -7.78
C VAL A 97 -11.41 -10.17 -6.65
N SER A 98 -12.16 -9.12 -7.00
CA SER A 98 -12.66 -8.12 -6.04
C SER A 98 -13.46 -8.72 -4.87
N ALA A 99 -14.16 -9.84 -5.09
CA ALA A 99 -14.90 -10.55 -4.03
C ALA A 99 -14.02 -11.03 -2.86
N ASN A 100 -12.71 -11.16 -3.06
CA ASN A 100 -11.76 -11.54 -2.00
C ASN A 100 -11.37 -10.37 -1.08
N TYR A 101 -11.78 -9.15 -1.42
CA TYR A 101 -11.38 -7.90 -0.76
C TYR A 101 -12.62 -7.16 -0.26
N LEU A 102 -13.24 -7.70 0.79
CA LEU A 102 -14.48 -7.17 1.38
C LEU A 102 -14.36 -5.72 1.88
N GLY A 103 -13.14 -5.26 2.17
CA GLY A 103 -12.88 -3.88 2.57
C GLY A 103 -12.81 -2.89 1.39
N GLY A 104 -12.74 -3.39 0.15
CA GLY A 104 -12.72 -2.59 -1.07
C GLY A 104 -11.46 -2.77 -1.91
N VAL A 105 -11.52 -2.20 -3.11
CA VAL A 105 -10.43 -2.22 -4.10
C VAL A 105 -10.13 -0.79 -4.50
N PHE A 106 -8.88 -0.38 -4.36
CA PHE A 106 -8.38 0.84 -4.99
C PHE A 106 -7.89 0.48 -6.40
N GLU A 107 -8.72 0.78 -7.40
CA GLU A 107 -8.40 0.58 -8.81
C GLU A 107 -7.65 1.79 -9.37
N ILE A 108 -6.45 1.53 -9.91
CA ILE A 108 -5.58 2.51 -10.56
C ILE A 108 -5.61 2.27 -12.07
N PRO A 109 -6.13 3.21 -12.88
CA PRO A 109 -6.02 3.16 -14.32
C PRO A 109 -4.57 3.11 -14.79
N ALA A 110 -4.27 2.28 -15.79
CA ALA A 110 -2.92 2.12 -16.30
C ALA A 110 -2.33 3.41 -16.91
N ASP A 111 -3.17 4.34 -17.38
CA ASP A 111 -2.77 5.65 -17.92
C ASP A 111 -2.41 6.68 -16.84
N GLU A 112 -2.78 6.44 -15.57
CA GLU A 112 -2.29 7.22 -14.42
C GLU A 112 -0.88 6.79 -13.98
N ILE A 113 -0.38 5.64 -14.43
CA ILE A 113 0.95 5.11 -14.10
C ILE A 113 1.97 5.63 -15.10
N SER A 114 3.14 6.06 -14.62
CA SER A 114 4.18 6.58 -15.50
C SER A 114 4.62 5.55 -16.54
N ALA A 115 4.64 5.96 -17.81
CA ALA A 115 5.14 5.14 -18.91
C ALA A 115 6.69 5.13 -19.00
N THR A 116 7.40 5.88 -18.15
CA THR A 116 8.87 5.92 -18.17
C THR A 116 9.47 4.69 -17.49
N ASN A 117 10.72 4.37 -17.85
CA ASN A 117 11.53 3.39 -17.15
C ASN A 117 12.85 4.06 -16.70
N PRO A 118 13.10 4.22 -15.38
CA PRO A 118 12.24 3.81 -14.27
C PRO A 118 10.92 4.60 -14.23
N SER A 119 9.89 3.99 -13.65
CA SER A 119 8.59 4.63 -13.46
C SER A 119 8.73 5.79 -12.49
N ARG A 120 8.10 6.92 -12.84
CA ARG A 120 8.00 8.08 -11.96
C ARG A 120 6.80 8.02 -11.02
N THR A 121 6.01 6.94 -11.01
CA THR A 121 4.89 6.80 -10.07
C THR A 121 5.23 5.84 -8.94
N ALA A 122 4.75 6.15 -7.74
CA ALA A 122 4.83 5.29 -6.58
C ALA A 122 3.50 5.22 -5.83
N ILE A 123 3.37 4.18 -5.01
CA ILE A 123 2.28 4.00 -4.06
C ILE A 123 2.81 4.20 -2.66
N ALA A 124 2.20 5.11 -1.90
CA ALA A 124 2.35 5.21 -0.45
C ALA A 124 1.12 4.59 0.23
N ILE A 125 1.38 3.79 1.27
CA ILE A 125 0.35 3.22 2.13
C ILE A 125 0.61 3.70 3.55
N ASP A 126 -0.34 4.45 4.07
CA ASP A 126 -0.23 5.14 5.35
C ASP A 126 -1.37 4.74 6.29
N LEU A 127 -1.09 4.71 7.58
CA LEU A 127 -2.11 4.87 8.61
C LEU A 127 -2.37 6.36 8.81
N VAL A 128 -3.65 6.75 8.82
CA VAL A 128 -4.03 8.17 8.94
C VAL A 128 -5.13 8.35 9.97
N SER A 129 -5.02 9.39 10.80
CA SER A 129 -6.17 9.91 11.51
C SER A 129 -7.18 10.48 10.50
N PRO A 130 -8.46 10.63 10.86
CA PRO A 130 -9.43 11.31 9.99
C PRO A 130 -8.87 12.66 9.51
N VAL A 131 -9.14 13.00 8.25
CA VAL A 131 -8.70 14.22 7.55
C VAL A 131 -7.19 14.47 7.42
N ALA A 132 -6.31 13.60 7.93
CA ALA A 132 -4.87 13.80 7.80
C ALA A 132 -4.39 13.69 6.33
N PRO A 133 -3.40 14.51 5.91
CA PRO A 133 -2.84 14.45 4.55
C PRO A 133 -2.02 13.17 4.35
N PRO A 134 -1.81 12.70 3.10
CA PRO A 134 -0.90 11.59 2.85
C PRO A 134 0.55 12.00 3.12
N GLN A 135 1.42 11.03 3.42
CA GLN A 135 2.84 11.29 3.65
C GLN A 135 3.65 10.99 2.38
N VAL A 136 3.67 11.95 1.46
CA VAL A 136 4.49 11.92 0.23
C VAL A 136 5.60 12.98 0.29
N TYR A 137 6.60 12.89 -0.59
CA TYR A 137 7.73 13.81 -0.57
C TYR A 137 7.27 15.26 -0.85
N PRO A 138 7.84 16.29 -0.19
CA PRO A 138 7.49 17.68 -0.47
C PRO A 138 7.62 18.02 -1.95
N GLU A 139 6.79 18.95 -2.43
CA GLU A 139 6.78 19.44 -3.83
C GLU A 139 6.39 18.40 -4.87
N THR A 140 6.14 17.14 -4.48
CA THR A 140 5.58 16.12 -5.39
C THR A 140 4.07 16.21 -5.52
N ALA A 141 3.55 15.64 -6.62
CA ALA A 141 2.12 15.64 -6.91
C ALA A 141 1.45 14.36 -6.41
N VAL A 142 0.39 14.52 -5.61
CA VAL A 142 -0.59 13.44 -5.38
C VAL A 142 -1.45 13.33 -6.63
N LEU A 143 -1.35 12.19 -7.32
CA LEU A 143 -2.13 11.91 -8.52
C LEU A 143 -3.52 11.40 -8.15
N ARG A 144 -3.57 10.48 -7.18
CA ARG A 144 -4.82 9.90 -6.69
C ARG A 144 -4.68 9.44 -5.26
N ARG A 145 -5.78 9.50 -4.51
CA ARG A 145 -5.84 9.01 -3.12
C ARG A 145 -7.14 8.27 -2.87
N HIS A 146 -7.04 7.16 -2.17
CA HIS A 146 -8.18 6.44 -1.63
C HIS A 146 -7.96 6.18 -0.14
N VAL A 147 -9.03 6.27 0.65
CA VAL A 147 -8.96 6.06 2.11
C VAL A 147 -9.99 5.01 2.48
N PHE A 148 -9.52 3.87 2.98
CA PHE A 148 -10.35 2.83 3.56
C PHE A 148 -10.68 3.19 5.01
N THR A 149 -11.97 3.26 5.32
CA THR A 149 -12.51 3.74 6.61
C THR A 149 -13.17 2.64 7.42
N ASP A 150 -12.66 1.41 7.32
CA ASP A 150 -13.20 0.23 8.01
C ASP A 150 -13.05 0.31 9.55
N ALA A 151 -11.97 0.93 10.01
CA ALA A 151 -11.68 1.21 11.42
C ALA A 151 -10.67 2.35 11.55
N LEU A 152 -10.47 2.85 12.77
CA LEU A 152 -9.45 3.84 13.10
C LEU A 152 -8.13 3.16 13.54
N PRO A 153 -6.96 3.73 13.16
CA PRO A 153 -6.78 4.78 12.14
C PRO A 153 -7.18 4.29 10.75
N HIS A 154 -7.56 5.17 9.83
CA HIS A 154 -7.89 4.76 8.46
C HIS A 154 -6.63 4.28 7.71
N ILE A 155 -6.82 3.54 6.62
CA ILE A 155 -5.74 3.17 5.70
C ILE A 155 -5.83 4.08 4.48
N SER A 156 -4.83 4.91 4.26
CA SER A 156 -4.70 5.75 3.08
C SER A 156 -3.80 5.08 2.06
N VAL A 157 -4.24 5.01 0.81
CA VAL A 157 -3.42 4.61 -0.32
C VAL A 157 -3.32 5.78 -1.28
N THR A 158 -2.10 6.17 -1.61
CA THR A 158 -1.81 7.34 -2.44
C THR A 158 -0.93 6.96 -3.61
N LEU A 159 -1.42 7.21 -4.83
CA LEU A 159 -0.60 7.25 -6.04
C LEU A 159 -0.01 8.65 -6.18
N TRP A 160 1.30 8.73 -6.35
CA TRP A 160 2.02 10.00 -6.41
C TRP A 160 3.18 9.98 -7.41
N ASP A 161 3.52 11.16 -7.91
CA ASP A 161 4.65 11.37 -8.82
C ASP A 161 5.96 11.55 -8.01
N THR A 162 7.01 10.86 -8.42
CA THR A 162 8.34 10.85 -7.81
C THR A 162 9.38 11.61 -8.63
N SER A 163 8.96 12.27 -9.73
CA SER A 163 9.83 12.99 -10.65
C SER A 163 10.80 13.97 -9.97
N LEU A 164 10.35 14.64 -8.91
CA LEU A 164 11.16 15.62 -8.16
C LEU A 164 12.02 15.02 -7.05
N MET A 165 11.90 13.72 -6.74
CA MET A 165 12.80 13.07 -5.79
C MET A 165 14.19 12.80 -6.38
N PHE A 166 14.28 12.69 -7.71
CA PHE A 166 15.48 12.27 -8.42
C PHE A 166 15.99 13.34 -9.40
N ALA A 167 15.37 14.51 -9.42
CA ALA A 167 15.87 15.67 -10.15
C ALA A 167 17.04 16.28 -9.36
N ALA A 168 18.27 15.92 -9.74
CA ALA A 168 19.52 16.52 -9.31
C ALA A 168 20.14 17.33 -10.45
#